data_AF-A0A7G7GDH0-F1
#
_entry.id   AF-A0A7G7GDH0-F1
#
_cell.length_a   1.000
_cell.length_b   1.000
_cell.length_c   1.000
_cell.angle_alpha   90.00
_cell.angle_beta   90.00
_cell.angle_gamma   90.00
#
_symmetry.space_group_name_H-M   'P 1'
#
loop_
_entity.id
_entity.type
_entity.pdbx_description
1 polymer ?
#
loop_
_entity_poly.entity_id
_entity_poly.type
_entity_poly.pdbx_seq_one_letter_code
_entity_poly.pdbx_strand_id
1 'polypeptide(L)'
;MRTKLLLFSTSLLALLSVGCETVESLEPEEVSKISTAISSDAYVTSADGSRSNLLVEERIEPTLSSVFGKEIFTGHAYSETTSMARTGSKSMRFELRSGDPNVRSEIWRESETGNNRWYGMSMYLPSANWGTDSEAEGWDIITQLHPTNDNSKEEGRTPPIALSVIRGQLKLVVCWATQATNTNSTRSGKLNFELGPVEKDKWLDMVYHIKFSYLSDGIIEVWKNGVKVIDYRGPNCYNDAKLPRLKIGIYKRNWNGVSKRVTYVDDVRVGDGNATYNDVAPRLSSTPSVPAPQPQPEPEPQPETPTTSHKVESFTLMNADSDQPIQTLTNGAVLSLSKLPTKNLNIRANTNNNNGAVVFNLSGAKTYSRNEGTAPYAIFGDTNGDYKAWVPAVGKYTLKATSAAGIVTTISFSVQN
;
A
#
# COMPACT_ATOMS: atom_id res chain seq x y z
N MET A 1 37.17 62.76 -56.18
CA MET A 1 37.08 63.24 -54.78
C MET A 1 37.46 62.07 -53.88
N ARG A 2 38.44 62.28 -52.99
CA ARG A 2 39.08 61.28 -52.09
C ARG A 2 38.02 60.57 -51.22
N THR A 3 38.13 59.26 -50.92
CA THR A 3 38.81 58.66 -49.72
C THR A 3 39.16 57.18 -50.03
N LYS A 4 40.41 56.66 -49.99
CA LYS A 4 41.17 56.09 -48.84
C LYS A 4 40.28 55.29 -47.86
N LEU A 5 40.56 54.09 -47.34
CA LEU A 5 41.72 53.16 -47.23
C LEU A 5 41.15 51.98 -46.38
N LEU A 6 41.35 50.67 -46.63
CA LEU A 6 42.34 49.79 -45.99
C LEU A 6 41.89 48.33 -46.23
N LEU A 7 42.82 47.44 -46.63
CA LEU A 7 42.74 46.01 -46.36
C LEU A 7 43.26 45.73 -44.94
N PHE A 8 42.62 44.80 -44.20
CA PHE A 8 43.29 43.94 -43.24
C PHE A 8 42.57 42.59 -43.15
N SER A 9 43.35 41.52 -43.33
CA SER A 9 42.95 40.13 -43.12
C SER A 9 42.89 39.81 -41.63
N THR A 10 41.89 39.06 -41.18
CA THR A 10 41.98 38.29 -39.93
C THR A 10 41.03 37.09 -39.91
N SER A 11 41.65 35.92 -39.83
CA SER A 11 41.24 34.64 -39.24
C SER A 11 39.77 34.36 -38.91
N LEU A 12 39.29 33.26 -39.50
CA LEU A 12 38.17 32.44 -39.07
C LEU A 12 38.51 31.77 -37.72
N LEU A 13 37.82 32.16 -36.65
CA LEU A 13 37.85 31.47 -35.36
C LEU A 13 36.43 31.00 -35.02
N ALA A 14 36.18 29.71 -35.22
CA ALA A 14 34.94 29.06 -34.80
C ALA A 14 34.99 28.86 -33.27
N LEU A 15 34.20 29.64 -32.54
CA LEU A 15 33.91 29.39 -31.12
C LEU A 15 32.69 28.46 -31.03
N LEU A 16 32.92 27.23 -30.58
CA LEU A 16 31.86 26.39 -30.01
C LEU A 16 31.43 27.02 -28.68
N SER A 17 30.25 27.64 -28.63
CA SER A 17 29.57 27.93 -27.38
C SER A 17 28.96 26.64 -26.84
N VAL A 18 29.66 25.99 -25.90
CA VAL A 18 29.05 25.00 -25.01
C VAL A 18 28.15 25.78 -24.05
N GLY A 19 26.85 25.79 -24.34
CA GLY A 19 25.83 26.25 -23.41
C GLY A 19 25.77 25.28 -22.24
N CYS A 20 26.42 25.63 -21.14
CA CYS A 20 26.21 25.00 -19.85
C CYS A 20 24.85 25.47 -19.35
N GLU A 21 23.79 24.66 -19.53
CA GLU A 21 22.56 24.85 -18.77
C GLU A 21 22.89 24.55 -17.30
N THR A 22 23.21 25.60 -16.55
CA THR A 22 23.06 25.59 -15.10
C THR A 22 21.60 25.32 -14.81
N VAL A 23 21.29 24.07 -14.48
CA VAL A 23 20.04 23.73 -13.78
C VAL A 23 20.11 24.50 -12.48
N GLU A 24 19.42 25.62 -12.43
CA GLU A 24 19.15 26.36 -11.21
C GLU A 24 18.41 25.38 -10.29
N SER A 25 19.13 24.84 -9.32
CA SER A 25 18.54 24.06 -8.25
C SER A 25 17.68 25.02 -7.45
N LEU A 26 16.42 25.14 -7.83
CA LEU A 26 15.39 25.67 -6.96
C LEU A 26 15.41 24.78 -5.72
N GLU A 27 16.01 25.29 -4.64
CA GLU A 27 15.81 24.72 -3.31
C GLU A 27 14.29 24.64 -3.09
N PRO A 28 13.77 23.53 -2.57
CA PRO A 28 12.35 23.44 -2.28
C PRO A 28 11.99 24.57 -1.29
N GLU A 29 11.14 25.49 -1.71
CA GLU A 29 10.55 26.44 -0.77
C GLU A 29 9.81 25.64 0.30
N GLU A 30 10.30 25.68 1.53
CA GLU A 30 9.50 25.32 2.69
C GLU A 30 8.38 26.35 2.83
N VAL A 31 7.26 26.10 2.15
CA VAL A 31 6.05 26.90 2.38
C VAL A 31 5.30 26.30 3.56
N SER A 32 5.65 26.82 4.73
CA SER A 32 4.78 26.82 5.90
C SER A 32 3.41 27.39 5.53
N LYS A 33 2.40 26.52 5.31
CA LYS A 33 0.95 26.82 5.41
C LYS A 33 0.07 25.59 5.18
N ILE A 34 0.28 24.54 5.98
CA ILE A 34 -0.83 23.71 6.47
C ILE A 34 -0.63 23.52 7.98
N SER A 35 -0.56 24.63 8.70
CA SER A 35 -0.74 24.64 10.16
C SER A 35 -1.94 25.53 10.46
N THR A 36 -3.13 25.04 10.16
CA THR A 36 -4.34 25.64 10.69
C THR A 36 -5.05 24.60 11.53
N ALA A 37 -4.95 24.85 12.84
CA ALA A 37 -5.69 24.26 13.94
C ALA A 37 -5.62 22.74 14.09
N ILE A 38 -4.90 22.30 15.13
CA ILE A 38 -5.27 21.11 15.89
C ILE A 38 -6.73 21.32 16.32
N SER A 39 -7.68 20.78 15.54
CA SER A 39 -9.01 20.49 16.07
C SER A 39 -8.76 19.49 17.19
N SER A 40 -9.09 19.90 18.41
CA SER A 40 -9.02 19.10 19.61
C SER A 40 -10.06 17.97 19.55
N ASP A 41 -9.87 17.02 18.65
CA ASP A 41 -10.51 15.72 18.81
C ASP A 41 -9.89 15.13 20.08
N ALA A 42 -10.67 15.11 21.16
CA ALA A 42 -10.22 14.62 22.45
C ALA A 42 -9.80 13.15 22.29
N TYR A 43 -8.61 12.80 22.77
CA TYR A 43 -8.15 11.42 22.71
C TYR A 43 -9.14 10.50 23.42
N VAL A 44 -9.46 9.37 22.81
CA VAL A 44 -10.22 8.32 23.47
C VAL A 44 -9.32 7.56 24.43
N THR A 45 -9.86 7.18 25.58
CA THR A 45 -9.20 6.20 26.43
C THR A 45 -9.41 4.83 25.80
N SER A 46 -8.33 4.21 25.32
CA SER A 46 -8.40 2.87 24.75
C SER A 46 -8.79 1.85 25.81
N ALA A 47 -9.60 0.87 25.41
CA ALA A 47 -9.83 -0.35 26.19
C ALA A 47 -8.54 -1.16 26.38
N ASP A 48 -7.55 -0.93 25.53
CA ASP A 48 -6.21 -1.46 25.61
C ASP A 48 -5.26 -0.38 26.16
N GLY A 49 -5.00 -0.40 27.47
CA GLY A 49 -4.23 0.64 28.18
C GLY A 49 -2.79 0.88 27.69
N SER A 50 -2.29 0.08 26.73
CA SER A 50 -1.00 0.29 26.07
C SER A 50 -1.05 1.29 24.91
N ARG A 51 -2.25 1.72 24.48
CA ARG A 51 -2.42 2.60 23.33
C ARG A 51 -2.64 4.03 23.77
N SER A 52 -1.88 4.93 23.17
CA SER A 52 -1.97 6.37 23.37
C SER A 52 -2.19 7.03 22.01
N ASN A 53 -2.79 8.21 21.97
CA ASN A 53 -2.97 8.99 20.73
C ASN A 53 -4.06 8.48 19.76
N LEU A 54 -5.09 7.81 20.29
CA LEU A 54 -6.26 7.44 19.50
C LEU A 54 -7.32 8.55 19.52
N LEU A 55 -7.86 8.86 18.36
CA LEU A 55 -9.05 9.68 18.16
C LEU A 55 -10.32 8.81 18.12
N VAL A 56 -10.18 7.57 17.67
CA VAL A 56 -11.27 6.59 17.58
C VAL A 56 -10.73 5.20 17.95
N GLU A 57 -11.47 4.49 18.78
CA GLU A 57 -11.37 3.04 18.94
C GLU A 57 -12.78 2.45 18.85
N GLU A 58 -13.01 1.66 17.81
CA GLU A 58 -14.31 1.05 17.52
C GLU A 58 -14.16 -0.47 17.49
N ARG A 59 -14.88 -1.12 18.42
CA ARG A 59 -14.90 -2.57 18.63
C ARG A 59 -16.32 -3.14 18.58
N ILE A 60 -17.32 -2.27 18.44
CA ILE A 60 -18.76 -2.57 18.40
C ILE A 60 -19.21 -3.26 19.70
N GLU A 61 -18.59 -2.85 20.82
CA GLU A 61 -18.89 -3.37 22.15
C GLU A 61 -19.45 -2.23 23.03
N PRO A 62 -20.78 -2.11 23.20
CA PRO A 62 -21.83 -3.05 22.78
C PRO A 62 -22.43 -2.81 21.39
N THR A 63 -22.19 -1.66 20.77
CA THR A 63 -22.78 -1.24 19.48
C THR A 63 -21.88 -0.25 18.77
N LEU A 64 -22.10 -0.02 17.47
CA LEU A 64 -21.33 0.97 16.71
C LEU A 64 -21.50 2.37 17.31
N SER A 65 -20.39 3.03 17.57
CA SER A 65 -20.37 4.39 18.08
C SER A 65 -20.95 5.41 17.08
N SER A 66 -21.45 6.52 17.60
CA SER A 66 -22.05 7.60 16.81
C SER A 66 -21.04 8.39 15.98
N VAL A 67 -19.73 8.13 16.12
CA VAL A 67 -18.69 8.78 15.31
C VAL A 67 -18.73 8.31 13.85
N PHE A 68 -19.39 7.18 13.59
CA PHE A 68 -19.60 6.63 12.26
C PHE A 68 -21.05 6.84 11.80
N GLY A 69 -21.22 7.53 10.68
CA GLY A 69 -22.42 7.48 9.89
C GLY A 69 -22.50 6.18 9.08
N LYS A 70 -23.69 5.86 8.57
CA LYS A 70 -23.94 4.72 7.68
C LYS A 70 -24.42 5.22 6.33
N GLU A 71 -23.91 4.64 5.26
CA GLU A 71 -24.38 4.84 3.88
C GLU A 71 -24.91 3.49 3.39
N ILE A 72 -26.17 3.23 3.76
CA ILE A 72 -26.88 1.96 3.55
C ILE A 72 -28.26 2.24 2.99
N PHE A 73 -28.75 1.37 2.09
CA PHE A 73 -29.98 1.63 1.32
C PHE A 73 -30.97 0.46 1.35
N THR A 74 -30.63 -0.63 2.04
CA THR A 74 -31.49 -1.82 2.21
C THR A 74 -31.36 -2.34 3.64
N GLY A 75 -32.37 -3.10 4.10
CA GLY A 75 -32.38 -3.66 5.45
C GLY A 75 -31.30 -4.72 5.70
N HIS A 76 -30.81 -5.40 4.65
CA HIS A 76 -29.72 -6.38 4.77
C HIS A 76 -28.33 -5.77 4.65
N ALA A 77 -28.21 -4.48 4.29
CA ALA A 77 -26.93 -3.87 3.95
C ALA A 77 -25.94 -3.89 5.12
N TYR A 78 -26.42 -3.69 6.35
CA TYR A 78 -25.59 -3.62 7.54
C TYR A 78 -26.26 -4.32 8.72
N SER A 79 -25.47 -5.05 9.52
CA SER A 79 -25.88 -5.58 10.82
C SER A 79 -24.69 -5.71 11.76
N GLU A 80 -24.91 -5.55 13.06
CA GLU A 80 -23.94 -5.93 14.09
C GLU A 80 -24.19 -7.41 14.42
N THR A 81 -23.15 -8.25 14.37
CA THR A 81 -23.31 -9.70 14.44
C THR A 81 -22.34 -10.34 15.42
N THR A 82 -22.79 -11.39 16.09
CA THR A 82 -21.99 -12.25 16.97
C THR A 82 -21.48 -13.52 16.27
N SER A 83 -21.83 -13.71 14.98
CA SER A 83 -21.41 -14.89 14.21
C SER A 83 -19.91 -14.91 13.92
N MET A 84 -19.25 -13.76 14.01
CA MET A 84 -17.84 -13.56 13.69
C MET A 84 -17.38 -12.29 14.40
N ALA A 85 -16.18 -12.33 14.97
CA ALA A 85 -15.51 -11.18 15.58
C ALA A 85 -13.99 -11.34 15.44
N ARG A 86 -13.26 -10.22 15.31
CA ARG A 86 -11.80 -10.20 15.37
C ARG A 86 -11.37 -10.21 16.83
N THR A 87 -11.95 -9.29 17.61
CA THR A 87 -11.83 -9.26 19.06
C THR A 87 -13.20 -9.04 19.71
N GLY A 88 -13.32 -9.36 20.99
CA GLY A 88 -14.61 -9.27 21.66
C GLY A 88 -15.61 -10.31 21.13
N SER A 89 -16.86 -9.90 21.04
CA SER A 89 -18.02 -10.75 20.74
C SER A 89 -18.79 -10.34 19.49
N LYS A 90 -18.52 -9.16 18.92
CA LYS A 90 -19.25 -8.62 17.77
C LYS A 90 -18.33 -8.15 16.65
N SER A 91 -18.87 -8.10 15.44
CA SER A 91 -18.31 -7.33 14.33
C SER A 91 -19.42 -6.66 13.52
N MET A 92 -19.03 -5.70 12.67
CA MET A 92 -19.90 -5.14 11.65
C MET A 92 -19.96 -6.12 10.48
N ARG A 93 -21.15 -6.42 10.00
CA ARG A 93 -21.37 -7.18 8.76
C ARG A 93 -21.99 -6.29 7.72
N PHE A 94 -21.31 -6.16 6.59
CA PHE A 94 -21.76 -5.47 5.40
C PHE A 94 -22.20 -6.49 4.35
N GLU A 95 -23.30 -6.24 3.68
CA GLU A 95 -23.76 -7.02 2.54
C GLU A 95 -24.23 -6.07 1.43
N LEU A 96 -23.91 -6.44 0.19
CA LEU A 96 -24.37 -5.73 -1.00
C LEU A 96 -24.73 -6.75 -2.07
N ARG A 97 -25.83 -6.52 -2.78
CA ARG A 97 -26.32 -7.40 -3.85
C ARG A 97 -26.43 -6.63 -5.16
N SER A 98 -26.30 -7.32 -6.30
CA SER A 98 -26.36 -6.70 -7.63
C SER A 98 -27.71 -6.06 -7.96
N GLY A 99 -28.79 -6.48 -7.29
CA GLY A 99 -30.14 -5.91 -7.46
C GLY A 99 -30.51 -4.83 -6.44
N ASP A 100 -29.59 -4.43 -5.55
CA ASP A 100 -29.87 -3.37 -4.58
C ASP A 100 -29.99 -2.00 -5.28
N PRO A 101 -30.81 -1.07 -4.75
CA PRO A 101 -31.07 0.23 -5.40
C PRO A 101 -29.85 1.17 -5.39
N ASN A 102 -28.76 0.78 -4.73
CA ASN A 102 -27.53 1.54 -4.67
C ASN A 102 -26.33 0.61 -4.68
N VAL A 103 -25.15 1.19 -4.85
CA VAL A 103 -23.89 0.50 -5.12
C VAL A 103 -23.01 0.39 -3.88
N ARG A 104 -23.54 0.72 -2.70
CA ARG A 104 -22.77 0.85 -1.45
C ARG A 104 -23.47 0.23 -0.26
N SER A 105 -22.65 -0.35 0.60
CA SER A 105 -22.95 -0.62 2.01
C SER A 105 -21.69 -0.27 2.81
N GLU A 106 -21.65 0.92 3.39
CA GLU A 106 -20.44 1.45 4.04
C GLU A 106 -20.78 2.18 5.35
N ILE A 107 -19.85 2.17 6.30
CA ILE A 107 -19.77 3.20 7.33
C ILE A 107 -18.84 4.32 6.86
N TRP A 108 -19.02 5.51 7.40
CA TRP A 108 -18.19 6.66 7.10
C TRP A 108 -18.02 7.55 8.33
N ARG A 109 -16.93 8.30 8.38
CA ARG A 109 -16.72 9.37 9.37
C ARG A 109 -16.49 10.69 8.69
N GLU A 110 -16.56 11.78 9.45
CA GLU A 110 -16.32 13.12 8.92
C GLU A 110 -14.91 13.29 8.34
N SER A 111 -14.74 14.36 7.56
CA SER A 111 -13.46 14.71 6.94
C SER A 111 -12.38 14.91 8.01
N GLU A 112 -11.15 14.49 7.71
CA GLU A 112 -10.06 14.65 8.68
C GLU A 112 -9.77 16.12 8.96
N THR A 113 -9.41 16.39 10.22
CA THR A 113 -9.04 17.73 10.70
C THR A 113 -7.53 17.95 10.68
N GLY A 114 -6.74 16.87 10.63
CA GLY A 114 -5.28 16.90 10.55
C GLY A 114 -4.81 16.07 9.36
N ASN A 115 -3.77 16.55 8.68
CA ASN A 115 -3.25 15.88 7.49
C ASN A 115 -2.37 14.66 7.82
N ASN A 116 -1.89 14.51 9.05
CA ASN A 116 -1.18 13.32 9.50
C ASN A 116 -2.10 12.42 10.33
N ARG A 117 -2.32 11.18 9.85
CA ARG A 117 -3.27 10.23 10.42
C ARG A 117 -2.77 8.79 10.34
N TRP A 118 -3.13 8.03 11.36
CA TRP A 118 -3.00 6.58 11.40
C TRP A 118 -4.37 5.92 11.36
N TYR A 119 -4.48 4.82 10.62
CA TYR A 119 -5.70 4.02 10.53
C TYR A 119 -5.35 2.57 10.73
N GLY A 120 -6.14 1.85 11.51
CA GLY A 120 -6.07 0.40 11.64
C GLY A 120 -7.45 -0.21 11.55
N MET A 121 -7.57 -1.37 10.93
CA MET A 121 -8.84 -2.10 10.82
C MET A 121 -8.58 -3.57 10.47
N SER A 122 -9.51 -4.43 10.87
CA SER A 122 -9.56 -5.83 10.45
C SER A 122 -10.76 -6.06 9.56
N MET A 123 -10.58 -6.79 8.47
CA MET A 123 -11.67 -7.16 7.57
C MET A 123 -11.68 -8.66 7.31
N TYR A 124 -12.85 -9.26 7.14
CA TYR A 124 -12.98 -10.66 6.77
C TYR A 124 -13.83 -10.78 5.52
N LEU A 125 -13.29 -11.46 4.51
CA LEU A 125 -13.90 -11.65 3.19
C LEU A 125 -14.19 -13.15 3.00
N PRO A 126 -15.41 -13.65 3.26
CA PRO A 126 -15.75 -15.06 3.13
C PRO A 126 -15.68 -15.51 1.67
N SER A 127 -15.04 -16.65 1.40
CA SER A 127 -14.93 -17.19 0.04
C SER A 127 -16.28 -17.43 -0.63
N ALA A 128 -17.28 -17.84 0.17
CA ALA A 128 -18.66 -18.04 -0.28
C ALA A 128 -19.33 -16.77 -0.86
N ASN A 129 -18.83 -15.57 -0.55
CA ASN A 129 -19.38 -14.30 -1.06
C ASN A 129 -18.35 -13.46 -1.84
N TRP A 130 -17.12 -13.94 -1.94
CA TRP A 130 -16.03 -13.27 -2.65
C TRP A 130 -15.58 -14.08 -3.87
N GLY A 131 -16.53 -14.53 -4.69
CA GLY A 131 -16.24 -15.05 -6.03
C GLY A 131 -15.46 -14.03 -6.88
N THR A 132 -14.53 -14.50 -7.70
CA THR A 132 -13.67 -13.62 -8.52
C THR A 132 -14.49 -13.03 -9.67
N ASP A 133 -14.55 -11.70 -9.73
CA ASP A 133 -15.00 -10.95 -10.90
C ASP A 133 -13.78 -10.78 -11.82
N SER A 134 -13.77 -11.45 -12.98
CA SER A 134 -12.61 -11.51 -13.89
C SER A 134 -12.41 -10.26 -14.73
N GLU A 135 -13.38 -9.34 -14.73
CA GLU A 135 -13.33 -8.15 -15.57
C GLU A 135 -12.58 -7.01 -14.89
N ALA A 136 -11.83 -6.23 -15.68
CA ALA A 136 -11.06 -5.10 -15.14
C ALA A 136 -11.97 -4.02 -14.54
N GLU A 137 -13.17 -3.87 -15.10
CA GLU A 137 -14.18 -2.90 -14.66
C GLU A 137 -14.98 -3.41 -13.46
N GLY A 138 -14.84 -4.68 -13.08
CA GLY A 138 -15.53 -5.34 -11.97
C GLY A 138 -14.89 -5.09 -10.60
N TRP A 139 -14.46 -3.87 -10.32
CA TRP A 139 -13.79 -3.52 -9.08
C TRP A 139 -14.76 -3.47 -7.89
N ASP A 140 -14.24 -3.83 -6.72
CA ASP A 140 -14.82 -3.62 -5.41
C ASP A 140 -13.91 -2.65 -4.64
N ILE A 141 -14.45 -1.67 -3.92
CA ILE A 141 -13.68 -0.87 -2.94
C ILE A 141 -14.15 -1.27 -1.54
N ILE A 142 -13.20 -1.63 -0.68
CA ILE A 142 -13.47 -2.11 0.69
C ILE A 142 -13.00 -1.15 1.79
N THR A 143 -12.12 -0.22 1.43
CA THR A 143 -11.75 0.95 2.25
C THR A 143 -11.48 2.12 1.33
N GLN A 144 -11.94 3.32 1.69
CA GLN A 144 -11.65 4.52 0.92
C GLN A 144 -11.47 5.73 1.82
N LEU A 145 -10.52 6.58 1.45
CA LEU A 145 -10.41 7.94 1.91
C LEU A 145 -11.03 8.78 0.79
N HIS A 146 -12.32 9.09 0.91
CA HIS A 146 -13.14 9.72 -0.14
C HIS A 146 -13.00 11.24 -0.08
N PRO A 147 -12.94 11.96 -1.22
CA PRO A 147 -12.89 13.42 -1.17
C PRO A 147 -14.21 13.97 -0.62
N THR A 148 -14.17 15.15 -0.04
CA THR A 148 -15.39 15.91 0.26
C THR A 148 -15.47 17.05 -0.72
N ASN A 149 -16.46 17.01 -1.61
CA ASN A 149 -16.68 18.09 -2.57
C ASN A 149 -16.80 19.42 -1.81
N ASP A 150 -15.95 20.37 -2.14
CA ASP A 150 -16.03 21.74 -1.63
C ASP A 150 -16.69 22.69 -2.66
N ASN A 151 -16.93 22.21 -3.89
CA ASN A 151 -17.66 22.90 -4.94
C ASN A 151 -18.46 21.93 -5.84
N SER A 152 -19.41 22.49 -6.60
CA SER A 152 -20.33 21.72 -7.47
C SER A 152 -19.71 21.25 -8.80
N LYS A 153 -18.49 21.67 -9.16
CA LYS A 153 -17.82 21.26 -10.40
C LYS A 153 -17.05 19.94 -10.26
N GLU A 154 -17.01 19.40 -9.06
CA GLU A 154 -16.14 18.29 -8.65
C GLU A 154 -16.91 17.04 -8.22
N GLU A 155 -18.15 16.91 -8.67
CA GLU A 155 -19.02 15.80 -8.32
C GLU A 155 -18.53 14.46 -8.92
N GLY A 156 -18.64 13.38 -8.14
CA GLY A 156 -18.35 12.02 -8.61
C GLY A 156 -16.86 11.70 -8.80
N ARG A 157 -15.95 12.44 -8.15
CA ARG A 157 -14.52 12.09 -8.16
C ARG A 157 -14.24 10.75 -7.48
N THR A 158 -13.29 10.01 -8.04
CA THR A 158 -12.75 8.77 -7.46
C THR A 158 -12.10 9.09 -6.12
N PRO A 159 -12.17 8.20 -5.11
CA PRO A 159 -11.41 8.38 -3.87
C PRO A 159 -9.91 8.62 -4.16
N PRO A 160 -9.26 9.62 -3.54
CA PRO A 160 -7.82 9.80 -3.65
C PRO A 160 -7.04 8.61 -3.10
N ILE A 161 -7.57 7.86 -2.13
CA ILE A 161 -6.96 6.60 -1.69
C ILE A 161 -8.07 5.54 -1.55
N ALA A 162 -7.93 4.39 -2.20
CA ALA A 162 -8.87 3.28 -2.12
C ALA A 162 -8.18 1.92 -2.07
N LEU A 163 -8.50 1.11 -1.07
CA LEU A 163 -8.21 -0.31 -1.07
C LEU A 163 -9.27 -1.03 -1.90
N SER A 164 -8.84 -1.60 -3.02
CA SER A 164 -9.71 -2.19 -4.03
C SER A 164 -9.43 -3.69 -4.20
N VAL A 165 -10.46 -4.46 -4.52
CA VAL A 165 -10.33 -5.82 -5.04
C VAL A 165 -10.66 -5.79 -6.53
N ILE A 166 -9.70 -6.15 -7.36
CA ILE A 166 -9.81 -6.12 -8.82
C ILE A 166 -9.27 -7.44 -9.34
N ARG A 167 -10.10 -8.25 -10.01
CA ARG A 167 -9.71 -9.59 -10.51
C ARG A 167 -9.13 -10.50 -9.42
N GLY A 168 -9.70 -10.42 -8.21
CA GLY A 168 -9.23 -11.18 -7.05
C GLY A 168 -7.93 -10.66 -6.42
N GLN A 169 -7.34 -9.60 -6.95
CA GLN A 169 -6.14 -8.96 -6.42
C GLN A 169 -6.50 -7.76 -5.55
N LEU A 170 -5.85 -7.65 -4.41
CA LEU A 170 -5.88 -6.48 -3.54
C LEU A 170 -4.96 -5.40 -4.13
N LYS A 171 -5.47 -4.18 -4.29
CA LYS A 171 -4.72 -3.04 -4.83
C LYS A 171 -4.98 -1.79 -4.01
N LEU A 172 -3.94 -1.01 -3.73
CA LEU A 172 -4.13 0.36 -3.25
C LEU A 172 -4.08 1.31 -4.45
N VAL A 173 -5.21 1.96 -4.72
CA VAL A 173 -5.32 3.00 -5.75
C VAL A 173 -5.11 4.35 -5.11
N VAL A 174 -4.20 5.16 -5.65
CA VAL A 174 -3.89 6.51 -5.17
C VAL A 174 -4.09 7.51 -6.31
N CYS A 175 -4.83 8.58 -6.09
CA CYS A 175 -5.07 9.67 -7.05
C CYS A 175 -4.77 11.01 -6.39
N TRP A 176 -4.25 11.97 -7.16
CA TRP A 176 -3.98 13.32 -6.67
C TRP A 176 -4.24 14.37 -7.75
N ALA A 177 -4.44 15.60 -7.32
CA ALA A 177 -4.63 16.75 -8.17
C ALA A 177 -4.05 17.99 -7.50
N THR A 178 -3.20 18.71 -8.22
CA THR A 178 -2.54 19.95 -7.75
C THR A 178 -3.41 21.18 -8.00
N GLN A 179 -4.32 21.10 -8.96
CA GLN A 179 -5.32 22.14 -9.22
C GLN A 179 -6.46 22.04 -8.19
N ALA A 180 -6.89 23.17 -7.66
CA ALA A 180 -8.00 23.27 -6.70
C ALA A 180 -9.39 22.99 -7.30
N THR A 181 -9.46 22.76 -8.62
CA THR A 181 -10.65 22.26 -9.27
C THR A 181 -10.23 21.21 -10.27
N ASN A 182 -10.67 19.97 -10.06
CA ASN A 182 -10.34 18.85 -10.92
C ASN A 182 -11.51 17.88 -11.11
N THR A 183 -11.42 17.05 -12.14
CA THR A 183 -12.32 15.91 -12.37
C THR A 183 -11.48 14.63 -12.39
N ASN A 184 -12.14 13.49 -12.62
CA ASN A 184 -11.43 12.23 -12.85
C ASN A 184 -10.52 12.27 -14.11
N SER A 185 -10.82 13.13 -15.08
CA SER A 185 -10.05 13.28 -16.32
C SER A 185 -8.97 14.36 -16.25
N THR A 186 -9.08 15.32 -15.32
CA THR A 186 -8.10 16.42 -15.17
C THR A 186 -7.22 16.31 -13.93
N ARG A 187 -7.31 15.20 -13.17
CA ARG A 187 -6.42 14.94 -12.04
C ARG A 187 -4.95 14.88 -12.50
N SER A 188 -4.04 15.33 -11.63
CA SER A 188 -2.61 15.39 -11.92
C SER A 188 -1.95 14.01 -11.99
N GLY A 189 -2.48 13.02 -11.29
CA GLY A 189 -1.97 11.66 -11.42
C GLY A 189 -2.75 10.58 -10.70
N LYS A 190 -2.35 9.35 -11.00
CA LYS A 190 -2.87 8.11 -10.43
C LYS A 190 -1.75 7.08 -10.33
N LEU A 191 -1.73 6.33 -9.24
CA LEU A 191 -0.82 5.21 -8.98
C LEU A 191 -1.62 4.01 -8.47
N ASN A 192 -1.19 2.80 -8.81
CA ASN A 192 -1.72 1.57 -8.24
C ASN A 192 -0.58 0.79 -7.61
N PHE A 193 -0.75 0.36 -6.36
CA PHE A 193 0.12 -0.59 -5.69
C PHE A 193 -0.54 -1.96 -5.66
N GLU A 194 0.17 -2.97 -6.14
CA GLU A 194 -0.30 -4.36 -6.09
C GLU A 194 0.04 -4.96 -4.71
N LEU A 195 -0.98 -5.39 -3.97
CA LEU A 195 -0.84 -5.96 -2.62
C LEU A 195 -0.96 -7.49 -2.59
N GLY A 196 -1.06 -8.12 -3.77
CA GLY A 196 -1.22 -9.56 -3.94
C GLY A 196 -2.68 -10.01 -3.95
N PRO A 197 -2.94 -11.32 -3.96
CA PRO A 197 -4.29 -11.86 -3.96
C PRO A 197 -5.04 -11.52 -2.67
N VAL A 198 -6.37 -11.41 -2.78
CA VAL A 198 -7.25 -11.38 -1.61
C VAL A 198 -7.24 -12.75 -0.96
N GLU A 199 -6.79 -12.78 0.28
CA GLU A 199 -6.82 -13.97 1.11
C GLU A 199 -8.19 -14.06 1.79
N LYS A 200 -8.99 -15.04 1.35
CA LYS A 200 -10.35 -15.27 1.85
C LYS A 200 -10.33 -16.14 3.10
N ASP A 201 -11.44 -16.13 3.82
CA ASP A 201 -11.68 -16.96 5.02
C ASP A 201 -10.70 -16.74 6.18
N LYS A 202 -10.02 -15.60 6.20
CA LYS A 202 -9.17 -15.14 7.29
C LYS A 202 -9.32 -13.64 7.49
N TRP A 203 -8.98 -13.16 8.68
CA TRP A 203 -8.90 -11.73 8.94
C TRP A 203 -7.71 -11.11 8.18
N LEU A 204 -8.00 -10.03 7.47
CA LEU A 204 -7.09 -9.14 6.79
C LEU A 204 -6.92 -7.89 7.66
N ASP A 205 -5.77 -7.77 8.30
CA ASP A 205 -5.43 -6.62 9.12
C ASP A 205 -4.72 -5.59 8.24
N MET A 206 -5.28 -4.38 8.17
CA MET A 206 -4.73 -3.27 7.39
C MET A 206 -4.39 -2.11 8.32
N VAL A 207 -3.17 -1.61 8.21
CA VAL A 207 -2.72 -0.39 8.88
C VAL A 207 -2.21 0.60 7.86
N TYR A 208 -2.54 1.87 8.03
CA TYR A 208 -2.13 2.97 7.18
C TYR A 208 -1.55 4.09 8.04
N HIS A 209 -0.44 4.65 7.61
CA HIS A 209 0.04 5.96 8.06
C HIS A 209 0.07 6.88 6.86
N ILE A 210 -0.69 7.97 6.94
CA ILE A 210 -0.90 8.88 5.82
C ILE A 210 -0.63 10.30 6.27
N LYS A 211 0.29 10.96 5.58
CA LYS A 211 0.38 12.42 5.54
C LYS A 211 -0.28 12.89 4.25
N PHE A 212 -1.51 13.38 4.33
CA PHE A 212 -2.27 13.88 3.20
C PHE A 212 -1.58 15.10 2.60
N SER A 213 -1.28 15.03 1.31
CA SER A 213 -0.76 16.15 0.53
C SER A 213 -1.05 15.94 -0.95
N TYR A 214 -1.37 17.03 -1.66
CA TYR A 214 -1.42 17.05 -3.11
C TYR A 214 -0.07 17.41 -3.74
N LEU A 215 0.99 17.55 -2.92
CA LEU A 215 2.37 17.86 -3.30
C LEU A 215 3.33 16.71 -2.92
N SER A 216 4.62 16.90 -3.20
CA SER A 216 5.67 15.88 -3.04
C SER A 216 5.95 15.46 -1.58
N ASP A 217 5.44 16.20 -0.60
CA ASP A 217 5.70 15.99 0.82
C ASP A 217 4.69 15.04 1.51
N GLY A 218 3.80 14.44 0.73
CA GLY A 218 2.85 13.43 1.21
C GLY A 218 3.52 12.09 1.55
N ILE A 219 2.88 11.34 2.45
CA ILE A 219 3.33 10.03 2.91
C ILE A 219 2.17 9.05 2.78
N ILE A 220 2.45 7.85 2.25
CA ILE A 220 1.61 6.67 2.45
C ILE A 220 2.52 5.53 2.89
N GLU A 221 2.29 5.01 4.09
CA GLU A 221 2.84 3.73 4.52
C GLU A 221 1.68 2.78 4.79
N VAL A 222 1.78 1.54 4.32
CA VAL A 222 0.73 0.52 4.52
C VAL A 222 1.35 -0.75 5.03
N TRP A 223 0.68 -1.35 6.02
CA TRP A 223 0.96 -2.69 6.50
C TRP A 223 -0.24 -3.58 6.21
N LYS A 224 0.05 -4.77 5.68
CA LYS A 224 -0.90 -5.85 5.48
C LYS A 224 -0.49 -6.99 6.40
N ASN A 225 -1.37 -7.42 7.30
CA ASN A 225 -1.12 -8.50 8.26
C ASN A 225 0.20 -8.30 9.03
N GLY A 226 0.45 -7.07 9.47
CA GLY A 226 1.65 -6.69 10.23
C GLY A 226 2.93 -6.47 9.43
N VAL A 227 2.92 -6.73 8.13
CA VAL A 227 4.09 -6.51 7.25
C VAL A 227 3.93 -5.20 6.50
N LYS A 228 4.91 -4.28 6.61
CA LYS A 228 4.93 -3.05 5.79
C LYS A 228 5.10 -3.44 4.31
N VAL A 229 4.08 -3.13 3.50
CA VAL A 229 4.00 -3.44 2.06
C VAL A 229 4.09 -2.21 1.16
N ILE A 230 3.84 -1.01 1.70
CA ILE A 230 4.03 0.26 0.99
C ILE A 230 4.82 1.23 1.87
N ASP A 231 5.77 1.94 1.26
CA ASP A 231 6.50 3.07 1.83
C ASP A 231 6.69 4.13 0.72
N TYR A 232 5.68 4.97 0.53
CA TYR A 232 5.59 5.94 -0.56
C TYR A 232 5.76 7.37 -0.03
N ARG A 233 6.48 8.19 -0.80
CA ARG A 233 6.62 9.63 -0.62
C ARG A 233 6.16 10.32 -1.90
N GLY A 234 5.26 11.28 -1.76
CA GLY A 234 4.67 11.98 -2.89
C GLY A 234 3.19 12.31 -2.69
N PRO A 235 2.56 12.92 -3.70
CA PRO A 235 1.18 13.37 -3.61
C PRO A 235 0.21 12.19 -3.52
N ASN A 236 -0.84 12.36 -2.74
CA ASN A 236 -1.82 11.32 -2.40
C ASN A 236 -3.26 11.82 -2.18
N CYS A 237 -3.52 13.13 -2.30
CA CYS A 237 -4.87 13.68 -2.21
C CYS A 237 -5.13 14.78 -3.25
N TYR A 238 -6.38 15.25 -3.32
CA TYR A 238 -6.74 16.41 -4.13
C TYR A 238 -6.45 17.71 -3.37
N ASN A 239 -6.24 18.80 -4.11
CA ASN A 239 -6.07 20.14 -3.56
C ASN A 239 -7.43 20.75 -3.18
N ASP A 240 -8.08 20.11 -2.21
CA ASP A 240 -9.40 20.51 -1.72
C ASP A 240 -9.26 21.24 -0.37
N ALA A 241 -10.23 22.08 -0.04
CA ALA A 241 -10.29 22.75 1.25
C ALA A 241 -10.54 21.78 2.43
N LYS A 242 -11.11 20.60 2.15
CA LYS A 242 -11.38 19.56 3.14
C LYS A 242 -10.53 18.33 2.85
N LEU A 243 -9.94 17.78 3.90
CA LEU A 243 -9.21 16.52 3.79
C LEU A 243 -10.17 15.35 3.48
N PRO A 244 -9.63 14.24 2.93
CA PRO A 244 -10.43 13.05 2.70
C PRO A 244 -11.10 12.53 3.97
N ARG A 245 -12.22 11.85 3.80
CA ARG A 245 -12.96 11.20 4.89
C ARG A 245 -12.87 9.68 4.78
N LEU A 246 -12.73 8.98 5.89
CA LEU A 246 -12.67 7.52 5.90
C LEU A 246 -14.06 6.91 5.69
N LYS A 247 -14.13 5.90 4.81
CA LYS A 247 -15.25 4.98 4.65
C LYS A 247 -14.75 3.54 4.58
N ILE A 248 -15.51 2.63 5.17
CA ILE A 248 -15.18 1.20 5.25
C ILE A 248 -16.46 0.40 4.96
N GLY A 249 -16.35 -0.67 4.16
CA GLY A 249 -17.48 -1.53 3.83
C GLY A 249 -17.35 -2.14 2.44
N ILE A 250 -18.40 -2.00 1.63
CA ILE A 250 -18.47 -2.51 0.26
C ILE A 250 -18.97 -1.39 -0.66
N TYR A 251 -18.18 -1.05 -1.67
CA TYR A 251 -18.60 -0.22 -2.80
C TYR A 251 -18.34 -0.97 -4.11
N LYS A 252 -19.41 -1.37 -4.82
CA LYS A 252 -19.34 -2.10 -6.09
C LYS A 252 -20.42 -1.65 -7.06
N ARG A 253 -20.03 -1.35 -8.30
CA ARG A 253 -20.95 -0.97 -9.38
C ARG A 253 -21.19 -2.07 -10.40
N ASN A 254 -20.12 -2.57 -11.01
CA ASN A 254 -20.20 -3.52 -12.11
C ASN A 254 -20.14 -4.95 -11.57
N TRP A 255 -21.20 -5.73 -11.80
CA TRP A 255 -21.39 -7.09 -11.29
C TRP A 255 -21.24 -8.11 -12.43
N ASN A 256 -20.00 -8.46 -12.80
CA ASN A 256 -19.74 -9.31 -13.96
C ASN A 256 -19.78 -10.80 -13.56
N GLY A 257 -20.99 -11.34 -13.39
CA GLY A 257 -21.21 -12.75 -13.05
C GLY A 257 -21.17 -13.09 -11.54
N VAL A 258 -20.80 -12.12 -10.70
CA VAL A 258 -21.03 -12.16 -9.24
C VAL A 258 -22.29 -11.38 -8.90
N SER A 259 -23.00 -11.75 -7.84
CA SER A 259 -24.29 -11.10 -7.48
C SER A 259 -24.39 -10.65 -6.01
N LYS A 260 -23.42 -11.02 -5.19
CA LYS A 260 -23.41 -10.73 -3.75
C LYS A 260 -22.00 -10.55 -3.23
N ARG A 261 -21.84 -9.60 -2.29
CA ARG A 261 -20.68 -9.42 -1.44
C ARG A 261 -21.11 -9.43 0.02
N VAL A 262 -20.29 -10.02 0.87
CA VAL A 262 -20.41 -9.94 2.33
C VAL A 262 -19.02 -9.70 2.88
N THR A 263 -18.88 -8.72 3.76
CA THR A 263 -17.61 -8.39 4.43
C THR A 263 -17.90 -8.16 5.90
N TYR A 264 -17.03 -8.67 6.77
CA TYR A 264 -17.06 -8.33 8.19
C TYR A 264 -15.93 -7.35 8.49
N VAL A 265 -16.16 -6.40 9.38
CA VAL A 265 -15.18 -5.38 9.80
C VAL A 265 -15.20 -5.27 11.30
N ASP A 266 -14.02 -5.17 11.89
CA ASP A 266 -13.84 -5.05 13.33
C ASP A 266 -12.51 -4.32 13.63
N ASP A 267 -12.32 -3.93 14.89
CA ASP A 267 -11.08 -3.35 15.41
C ASP A 267 -10.61 -2.09 14.66
N VAL A 268 -11.56 -1.18 14.37
CA VAL A 268 -11.28 0.07 13.65
C VAL A 268 -10.68 1.11 14.61
N ARG A 269 -9.52 1.64 14.26
CA ARG A 269 -8.81 2.67 15.03
C ARG A 269 -8.37 3.81 14.14
N VAL A 270 -8.47 5.02 14.67
CA VAL A 270 -7.94 6.22 14.04
C VAL A 270 -7.05 6.93 15.05
N GLY A 271 -5.80 7.15 14.69
CA GLY A 271 -4.83 7.90 15.48
C GLY A 271 -4.47 9.22 14.80
N ASP A 272 -4.00 10.18 15.59
CA ASP A 272 -3.48 11.45 15.08
C ASP A 272 -2.03 11.31 14.56
N GLY A 273 -1.33 12.43 14.33
CA GLY A 273 0.06 12.41 13.89
C GLY A 273 1.08 11.96 14.94
N ASN A 274 0.68 11.81 16.21
CA ASN A 274 1.52 11.30 17.30
C ASN A 274 1.34 9.80 17.50
N ALA A 275 0.30 9.20 16.91
CA ALA A 275 0.10 7.77 16.94
C ALA A 275 1.22 7.01 16.23
N THR A 276 1.34 5.74 16.57
CA THR A 276 2.27 4.79 15.98
C THR A 276 1.52 3.59 15.41
N TYR A 277 2.25 2.73 14.69
CA TYR A 277 1.72 1.45 14.25
C TYR A 277 1.04 0.67 15.38
N ASN A 278 1.64 0.62 16.58
CA ASN A 278 1.12 -0.16 17.70
C ASN A 278 -0.17 0.42 18.29
N ASP A 279 -0.40 1.73 18.15
CA ASP A 279 -1.61 2.37 18.63
C ASP A 279 -2.82 1.94 17.79
N VAL A 280 -2.66 1.83 16.46
CA VAL A 280 -3.80 1.52 15.58
C VAL A 280 -3.88 0.06 15.13
N ALA A 281 -2.77 -0.68 15.15
CA ALA A 281 -2.75 -2.04 14.65
C ALA A 281 -3.76 -2.93 15.37
N PRO A 282 -4.61 -3.67 14.63
CA PRO A 282 -5.34 -4.78 15.21
C PRO A 282 -4.35 -5.72 15.86
N ARG A 283 -4.65 -6.18 17.08
CA ARG A 283 -3.80 -7.17 17.73
C ARG A 283 -3.87 -8.46 16.93
N LEU A 284 -2.73 -9.14 16.75
CA LEU A 284 -2.76 -10.55 16.42
C LEU A 284 -3.63 -11.19 17.50
N SER A 285 -4.73 -11.82 17.10
CA SER A 285 -5.53 -12.64 17.99
C SER A 285 -4.55 -13.51 18.78
N SER A 286 -4.37 -13.21 20.07
CA SER A 286 -4.38 -14.27 21.05
C SER A 286 -5.65 -15.03 20.74
N THR A 287 -5.51 -16.30 20.38
CA THR A 287 -6.59 -17.22 20.04
C THR A 287 -7.84 -16.85 20.84
N PRO A 288 -9.02 -16.65 20.21
CA PRO A 288 -10.21 -16.29 20.95
C PRO A 288 -10.39 -17.32 22.06
N SER A 289 -10.63 -16.85 23.29
CA SER A 289 -11.09 -17.71 24.37
C SER A 289 -12.47 -18.25 23.96
N VAL A 290 -12.48 -19.38 23.27
CA VAL A 290 -13.67 -20.20 23.10
C VAL A 290 -14.15 -20.52 24.52
N PRO A 291 -15.39 -20.20 24.90
CA PRO A 291 -15.96 -20.70 26.14
C PRO A 291 -15.79 -22.21 26.14
N ALA A 292 -15.16 -22.75 27.19
CA ALA A 292 -14.79 -24.16 27.28
C ALA A 292 -15.92 -25.07 26.77
N PRO A 293 -15.71 -25.84 25.68
CA PRO A 293 -16.63 -26.91 25.33
C PRO A 293 -16.68 -27.88 26.51
N GLN A 294 -17.89 -28.30 26.91
CA GLN A 294 -18.05 -29.37 27.90
C GLN A 294 -17.27 -30.61 27.44
N PRO A 295 -16.65 -31.37 28.38
CA PRO A 295 -15.68 -32.41 28.06
C PRO A 295 -16.30 -33.50 27.17
N GLN A 296 -15.81 -33.59 25.93
CA GLN A 296 -15.96 -34.73 25.04
C GLN A 296 -14.59 -35.46 24.99
N PRO A 297 -14.54 -36.80 24.87
CA PRO A 297 -13.30 -37.56 25.07
C PRO A 297 -12.15 -37.10 24.17
N GLU A 298 -11.00 -36.95 24.80
CA GLU A 298 -9.71 -36.56 24.24
C GLU A 298 -9.27 -37.54 23.12
N PRO A 299 -9.00 -37.07 21.88
CA PRO A 299 -8.30 -37.87 20.89
C PRO A 299 -6.79 -37.87 21.17
N GLU A 300 -6.15 -39.02 21.00
CA GLU A 300 -4.73 -39.27 21.29
C GLU A 300 -3.77 -38.26 20.62
N PRO A 301 -2.64 -37.92 21.26
CA PRO A 301 -1.70 -36.91 20.78
C PRO A 301 -0.96 -37.37 19.51
N GLN A 302 -1.08 -36.58 18.44
CA GLN A 302 -0.27 -36.72 17.23
C GLN A 302 1.01 -35.86 17.34
N PRO A 303 2.18 -36.31 16.83
CA PRO A 303 3.44 -35.59 17.03
C PRO A 303 3.45 -34.20 16.35
N GLU A 304 3.74 -33.15 17.12
CA GLU A 304 4.01 -31.82 16.58
C GLU A 304 5.34 -31.84 15.79
N THR A 305 5.28 -31.43 14.52
CA THR A 305 6.46 -31.26 13.68
C THR A 305 7.07 -29.88 13.96
N PRO A 306 8.39 -29.73 14.17
CA PRO A 306 8.99 -28.43 14.42
C PRO A 306 8.90 -27.55 13.15
N THR A 307 8.14 -26.47 13.22
CA THR A 307 8.04 -25.48 12.13
C THR A 307 9.34 -24.67 12.07
N THR A 308 10.26 -25.05 11.18
CA THR A 308 11.47 -24.26 10.92
C THR A 308 11.08 -22.89 10.33
N SER A 309 11.40 -21.82 11.04
CA SER A 309 11.13 -20.43 10.60
C SER A 309 11.74 -20.12 9.23
N HIS A 310 10.93 -19.63 8.29
CA HIS A 310 11.36 -19.28 6.93
C HIS A 310 12.21 -18.00 6.94
N LYS A 311 13.45 -18.05 6.43
CA LYS A 311 14.41 -16.93 6.41
C LYS A 311 15.15 -16.86 5.07
N VAL A 312 15.61 -15.66 4.71
CA VAL A 312 16.51 -15.43 3.56
C VAL A 312 17.96 -15.61 4.03
N GLU A 313 18.68 -16.54 3.40
CA GLU A 313 20.06 -16.90 3.76
C GLU A 313 21.11 -16.18 2.91
N SER A 314 20.82 -15.95 1.62
CA SER A 314 21.74 -15.27 0.70
C SER A 314 21.02 -14.73 -0.53
N PHE A 315 21.74 -13.92 -1.31
CA PHE A 315 21.29 -13.43 -2.61
C PHE A 315 22.19 -13.95 -3.72
N THR A 316 21.62 -14.26 -4.88
CA THR A 316 22.37 -14.66 -6.07
C THR A 316 22.05 -13.72 -7.22
N LEU A 317 23.08 -13.17 -7.86
CA LEU A 317 22.94 -12.49 -9.13
C LEU A 317 22.71 -13.53 -10.23
N MET A 318 21.61 -13.39 -10.97
CA MET A 318 21.19 -14.32 -12.02
C MET A 318 21.41 -13.70 -13.39
N ASN A 319 21.80 -14.52 -14.36
CA ASN A 319 21.74 -14.21 -15.78
C ASN A 319 20.30 -14.46 -16.25
N ALA A 320 19.60 -13.41 -16.71
CA ALA A 320 18.22 -13.51 -17.17
C ALA A 320 18.08 -13.95 -18.63
N ASP A 321 19.18 -14.07 -19.39
CA ASP A 321 19.15 -14.66 -20.74
C ASP A 321 19.30 -16.18 -20.71
N SER A 322 19.95 -16.73 -19.67
CA SER A 322 20.30 -18.16 -19.58
C SER A 322 19.76 -18.85 -18.33
N ASP A 323 19.07 -18.12 -17.46
CA ASP A 323 18.57 -18.57 -16.15
C ASP A 323 19.62 -19.18 -15.22
N GLN A 324 20.90 -18.87 -15.46
CA GLN A 324 22.01 -19.43 -14.69
C GLN A 324 22.50 -18.45 -13.61
N PRO A 325 22.93 -18.95 -12.44
CA PRO A 325 23.57 -18.11 -11.43
C PRO A 325 24.90 -17.56 -11.97
N ILE A 326 25.15 -16.28 -11.73
CA ILE A 326 26.43 -15.62 -12.05
C ILE A 326 27.34 -15.65 -10.82
N GLN A 327 26.88 -15.08 -9.71
CA GLN A 327 27.64 -15.02 -8.45
C GLN A 327 26.72 -14.76 -7.25
N THR A 328 27.18 -15.11 -6.05
CA THR A 328 26.54 -14.66 -4.81
C THR A 328 26.71 -13.14 -4.66
N LEU A 329 25.63 -12.45 -4.30
CA LEU A 329 25.63 -11.01 -4.07
C LEU A 329 25.72 -10.73 -2.56
N THR A 330 26.89 -10.30 -2.11
CA THR A 330 27.17 -10.00 -0.70
C THR A 330 27.04 -8.50 -0.40
N ASN A 331 26.91 -8.15 0.88
CA ASN A 331 26.95 -6.74 1.29
C ASN A 331 28.30 -6.11 0.91
N GLY A 332 28.25 -4.91 0.31
CA GLY A 332 29.40 -4.19 -0.23
C GLY A 332 29.85 -4.63 -1.63
N ALA A 333 29.16 -5.57 -2.29
CA ALA A 333 29.56 -6.05 -3.61
C ALA A 333 29.61 -4.93 -4.66
N VAL A 334 30.57 -5.01 -5.58
CA VAL A 334 30.71 -4.09 -6.72
C VAL A 334 30.50 -4.86 -8.02
N LEU A 335 29.42 -4.57 -8.72
CA LEU A 335 29.06 -5.16 -10.01
C LEU A 335 29.64 -4.32 -11.14
N SER A 336 30.59 -4.88 -11.88
CA SER A 336 31.17 -4.23 -13.07
C SER A 336 30.50 -4.79 -14.32
N LEU A 337 29.64 -4.01 -14.97
CA LEU A 337 28.81 -4.47 -16.09
C LEU A 337 29.63 -4.96 -17.29
N SER A 338 30.81 -4.38 -17.52
CA SER A 338 31.77 -4.83 -18.55
C SER A 338 32.36 -6.21 -18.31
N LYS A 339 32.29 -6.74 -17.09
CA LYS A 339 32.85 -8.05 -16.70
C LYS A 339 31.80 -9.15 -16.57
N LEU A 340 30.51 -8.81 -16.70
CA LEU A 340 29.43 -9.77 -16.58
C LEU A 340 29.14 -10.42 -17.95
N PRO A 341 28.68 -11.69 -17.96
CA PRO A 341 28.33 -12.39 -19.20
C PRO A 341 27.11 -11.78 -19.91
N THR A 342 26.32 -10.97 -19.22
CA THR A 342 25.19 -10.22 -19.76
C THR A 342 24.92 -8.96 -18.94
N LYS A 343 24.13 -8.05 -19.50
CA LYS A 343 23.52 -6.91 -18.80
C LYS A 343 22.06 -7.19 -18.41
N ASN A 344 21.44 -8.25 -18.91
CA ASN A 344 20.11 -8.70 -18.53
C ASN A 344 20.24 -9.54 -17.26
N LEU A 345 20.04 -8.89 -16.11
CA LEU A 345 20.29 -9.49 -14.80
C LEU A 345 18.99 -9.67 -14.03
N ASN A 346 19.03 -10.49 -12.98
CA ASN A 346 18.01 -10.55 -11.93
C ASN A 346 18.70 -10.88 -10.60
N ILE A 347 17.99 -10.77 -9.48
CA ILE A 347 18.53 -11.15 -8.16
C ILE A 347 17.55 -12.13 -7.51
N ARG A 348 18.04 -13.31 -7.18
CA ARG A 348 17.29 -14.36 -6.46
C ARG A 348 17.61 -14.30 -4.96
N ALA A 349 16.59 -14.36 -4.10
CA ALA A 349 16.79 -14.69 -2.69
C ALA A 349 16.80 -16.21 -2.50
N ASN A 350 17.84 -16.71 -1.84
CA ASN A 350 17.92 -18.10 -1.39
C ASN A 350 17.38 -18.19 0.04
N THR A 351 16.42 -19.06 0.29
CA THR A 351 15.79 -19.25 1.60
C THR A 351 16.08 -20.65 2.13
N ASN A 352 15.95 -20.84 3.45
CA ASN A 352 16.18 -22.13 4.11
C ASN A 352 15.11 -23.19 3.79
N ASN A 353 13.95 -22.77 3.29
CA ASN A 353 12.90 -23.62 2.72
C ASN A 353 12.04 -22.80 1.73
N ASN A 354 11.20 -23.47 0.94
CA ASN A 354 10.35 -22.82 -0.07
C ASN A 354 8.90 -22.60 0.39
N ASN A 355 8.61 -22.79 1.68
CA ASN A 355 7.25 -22.69 2.23
C ASN A 355 6.97 -21.26 2.72
N GLY A 356 6.96 -20.29 1.81
CA GLY A 356 6.74 -18.90 2.18
C GLY A 356 6.73 -17.93 1.01
N ALA A 357 7.00 -16.68 1.35
CA ALA A 357 7.11 -15.56 0.43
C ALA A 357 8.31 -14.70 0.82
N VAL A 358 8.82 -13.94 -0.15
CA VAL A 358 9.87 -12.95 0.06
C VAL A 358 9.41 -11.61 -0.53
N VAL A 359 9.37 -10.59 0.32
CA VAL A 359 9.10 -9.20 -0.10
C VAL A 359 10.43 -8.49 -0.31
N PHE A 360 10.71 -8.13 -1.54
CA PHE A 360 11.87 -7.34 -1.94
C PHE A 360 11.55 -5.86 -1.94
N ASN A 361 12.50 -5.06 -1.46
CA ASN A 361 12.55 -3.62 -1.60
C ASN A 361 13.98 -3.23 -2.04
N LEU A 362 14.12 -2.81 -3.29
CA LEU A 362 15.32 -2.22 -3.84
C LEU A 362 15.19 -0.69 -3.76
N SER A 363 16.23 -0.02 -3.31
CA SER A 363 16.33 1.44 -3.30
C SER A 363 17.72 1.90 -3.71
N GLY A 364 17.89 3.20 -3.96
CA GLY A 364 19.14 3.80 -4.47
C GLY A 364 18.97 4.26 -5.90
N ALA A 365 19.86 3.85 -6.81
CA ALA A 365 19.83 4.25 -8.23
C ALA A 365 18.58 3.74 -8.99
N LYS A 366 17.86 2.76 -8.44
CA LYS A 366 16.49 2.42 -8.83
C LYS A 366 15.72 2.03 -7.57
N THR A 367 14.49 2.51 -7.46
CA THR A 367 13.53 2.03 -6.46
C THR A 367 12.58 1.04 -7.10
N TYR A 368 12.44 -0.13 -6.49
CA TYR A 368 11.55 -1.18 -6.97
C TYR A 368 11.16 -2.11 -5.81
N SER A 369 9.89 -2.46 -5.72
CA SER A 369 9.40 -3.42 -4.71
C SER A 369 8.64 -4.54 -5.37
N ARG A 370 8.76 -5.75 -4.81
CA ARG A 370 8.10 -6.94 -5.32
C ARG A 370 7.80 -7.93 -4.21
N ASN A 371 6.62 -8.54 -4.26
CA ASN A 371 6.28 -9.67 -3.42
C ASN A 371 6.33 -10.97 -4.24
N GLU A 372 7.21 -11.90 -3.87
CA GLU A 372 7.35 -13.20 -4.51
C GLU A 372 6.75 -14.28 -3.63
N GLY A 373 5.64 -14.87 -4.07
CA GLY A 373 4.89 -15.88 -3.33
C GLY A 373 5.22 -17.33 -3.68
N THR A 374 6.16 -17.56 -4.60
CA THR A 374 6.55 -18.90 -5.06
C THR A 374 8.03 -18.88 -5.41
N ALA A 375 8.77 -19.91 -5.02
CA ALA A 375 10.17 -20.06 -5.39
C ALA A 375 10.30 -20.44 -6.88
N PRO A 376 11.31 -19.95 -7.61
CA PRO A 376 12.43 -19.13 -7.12
C PRO A 376 12.04 -17.67 -6.84
N TYR A 377 12.40 -17.14 -5.67
CA TYR A 377 12.06 -15.75 -5.31
C TYR A 377 12.98 -14.76 -6.04
N ALA A 378 12.50 -14.16 -7.12
CA ALA A 378 13.27 -13.27 -7.98
C ALA A 378 12.77 -11.82 -7.86
N ILE A 379 13.67 -10.86 -7.62
CA ILE A 379 13.26 -9.46 -7.42
C ILE A 379 12.57 -8.85 -8.64
N PHE A 380 12.89 -9.24 -9.87
CA PHE A 380 12.14 -8.82 -11.07
C PHE A 380 11.17 -9.90 -11.57
N GLY A 381 11.07 -11.01 -10.84
CA GLY A 381 10.22 -12.16 -11.14
C GLY A 381 10.81 -13.15 -12.12
N ASP A 382 10.16 -14.30 -12.19
CA ASP A 382 10.35 -15.32 -13.22
C ASP A 382 8.99 -15.79 -13.79
N THR A 383 9.04 -16.68 -14.77
CA THR A 383 7.88 -17.46 -15.22
C THR A 383 8.34 -18.88 -15.51
N ASN A 384 8.00 -19.83 -14.63
CA ASN A 384 8.46 -21.22 -14.70
C ASN A 384 10.00 -21.35 -14.70
N GLY A 385 10.69 -20.48 -13.94
CA GLY A 385 12.16 -20.46 -13.86
C GLY A 385 12.85 -19.58 -14.90
N ASP A 386 12.12 -19.03 -15.87
CA ASP A 386 12.61 -18.03 -16.84
C ASP A 386 12.65 -16.64 -16.18
N TYR A 387 13.85 -16.14 -15.85
CA TYR A 387 14.04 -14.90 -15.10
C TYR A 387 13.78 -13.68 -15.97
N LYS A 388 12.94 -12.75 -15.49
CA LYS A 388 12.71 -11.49 -16.21
C LYS A 388 13.94 -10.59 -16.15
N ALA A 389 14.34 -10.06 -17.31
CA ALA A 389 15.52 -9.22 -17.43
C ALA A 389 15.36 -7.86 -16.72
N TRP A 390 16.41 -7.48 -15.99
CA TRP A 390 16.64 -6.13 -15.50
C TRP A 390 18.05 -5.68 -15.87
N VAL A 391 18.12 -4.54 -16.55
CA VAL A 391 19.37 -3.83 -16.81
C VAL A 391 19.58 -2.80 -15.69
N PRO A 392 20.56 -2.99 -14.78
CA PRO A 392 20.83 -2.02 -13.72
C PRO A 392 21.46 -0.74 -14.27
N ALA A 393 21.06 0.40 -13.68
CA ALA A 393 21.77 1.65 -13.89
C ALA A 393 23.05 1.67 -13.03
N VAL A 394 24.07 2.43 -13.45
CA VAL A 394 25.25 2.68 -12.61
C VAL A 394 24.82 3.45 -11.35
N GLY A 395 25.32 3.04 -10.19
CA GLY A 395 25.01 3.69 -8.91
C GLY A 395 25.00 2.73 -7.73
N LYS A 396 24.58 3.24 -6.57
CA LYS A 396 24.47 2.46 -5.33
C LYS A 396 23.05 1.91 -5.17
N TYR A 397 22.96 0.71 -4.61
CA TYR A 397 21.71 0.01 -4.36
C TYR A 397 21.69 -0.55 -2.94
N THR A 398 20.51 -0.53 -2.34
CA THR A 398 20.19 -1.27 -1.12
C THR A 398 19.08 -2.23 -1.44
N LEU A 399 19.32 -3.52 -1.22
CA LEU A 399 18.32 -4.57 -1.36
C LEU A 399 17.95 -5.09 0.02
N LYS A 400 16.68 -4.90 0.39
CA LYS A 400 16.06 -5.46 1.58
C LYS A 400 15.09 -6.57 1.16
N ALA A 401 15.25 -7.76 1.73
CA ALA A 401 14.32 -8.86 1.57
C ALA A 401 13.72 -9.25 2.92
N THR A 402 12.39 -9.23 3.01
CA THR A 402 11.65 -9.66 4.19
C THR A 402 11.03 -11.03 3.90
N SER A 403 11.44 -12.03 4.67
CA SER A 403 10.86 -13.38 4.60
C SER A 403 9.43 -13.42 5.15
N ALA A 404 8.67 -14.47 4.83
CA ALA A 404 7.34 -14.70 5.41
C ALA A 404 7.29 -14.73 6.94
N ALA A 405 8.39 -15.09 7.62
CA ALA A 405 8.48 -15.01 9.07
C ALA A 405 8.82 -13.60 9.60
N GLY A 406 8.85 -12.58 8.74
CA GLY A 406 9.20 -11.21 9.09
C GLY A 406 10.71 -10.95 9.27
N ILE A 407 11.57 -11.96 9.09
CA ILE A 407 13.02 -11.81 9.19
C ILE A 407 13.51 -11.01 7.98
N VAL A 408 14.20 -9.90 8.26
CA VAL A 408 14.74 -8.96 7.27
C VAL A 408 16.23 -9.26 7.03
N THR A 409 16.59 -9.48 5.78
CA THR A 409 17.98 -9.54 5.32
C THR A 409 18.24 -8.36 4.38
N THR A 410 19.28 -7.58 4.66
CA THR A 410 19.64 -6.40 3.86
C THR A 410 21.07 -6.50 3.35
N ILE A 411 21.28 -6.17 2.09
CA ILE A 411 22.60 -5.93 1.51
C ILE A 411 22.63 -4.58 0.79
N SER A 412 23.80 -3.95 0.75
CA SER A 412 24.08 -2.83 -0.14
C SER A 412 25.10 -3.27 -1.19
N PHE A 413 24.99 -2.79 -2.42
CA PHE A 413 25.95 -3.05 -3.50
C PHE A 413 26.03 -1.85 -4.43
N SER A 414 27.06 -1.78 -5.26
CA SER A 414 27.19 -0.77 -6.31
C SER A 414 27.28 -1.41 -7.69
N VAL A 415 26.83 -0.67 -8.70
CA VAL A 415 26.94 -1.02 -10.11
C VAL A 415 27.81 0.03 -10.78
N GLN A 416 28.78 -0.41 -11.55
CA GLN A 416 29.69 0.41 -12.34
C GLN A 416 29.86 -0.17 -13.74
N ASN A 417 30.35 0.64 -14.68
CA ASN A 417 30.60 0.18 -16.05
C ASN A 417 31.79 -0.76 -16.14
#